data_AF-A0A8J8BG94-F1
#
_entry.id   AF-A0A8J8BG94-F1
#
_cell.length_a   1.000
_cell.length_b   1.000
_cell.length_c   1.000
_cell.angle_alpha   90.00
_cell.angle_beta   90.00
_cell.angle_gamma   90.00
#
_symmetry.space_group_name_H-M   'P 1'
#
loop_
_entity.id
_entity.type
_entity.pdbx_description
1 polymer ?
#
loop_
_entity_poly.entity_id
_entity_poly.type
_entity_poly.pdbx_seq_one_letter_code
_entity_poly.pdbx_strand_id
1 'polypeptide(L)'
;MTSYTADLHIHSRYSRATSKNLSIPHLAAWAGVKGLDVLTTGDFTHPGWLQEIEDTLEENGDGLLRLKDSSCLSSEMPWLEGRDRPQAPLFILGTEISSIYKSQGTVRKVHNLVFFSSLDKVRTFNRRLSHVGNLESDGRPILGLDSRDLLEMVLQTDPLGFLIPAHIWTPWFSLFGSKSGFNRLCDCFRDLSNHIFALETGLSSDPDMNWLWSDLDAYTLVSNSDAHSGEKLAREANVLAGQPGYENILQALQRTSSTQPFLGTIEFFPQEGKYHLDGHRKCGVVLDPRETAKLRGICPVCGEKLTVGVLNRVLALADRNTPQQPQTAPGFTSLIPLSEVISEILDKGPKTKAVNAVYARLIKAFGSELQVLRHTPVEDLKTESPALAEGIDRMRRQEVFRKSGFDGEFGQISVFSPEERKAFTQGQSLWPAPQPSPPIAPCRTETKQGPEKAGEKPTGPEKLNTEQMQAVQSGPHPILVLAGPGTGKTKTLIGRVHHLIGQGLDPADILVVTFTRAAARELRERLQGRFSADQGLPRADTLHALAFEQWRRRHGHPPVLMSEQDARQIFALANPELSARELNTAWDRLARVRESGHIPPELQPCLQAFSAYKAAYNLTDYTDLLHNWLQKLG
;
A
#
# COMPACT_ATOMS: atom_id res chain seq x y z
N MET A 1 -20.05 16.15 24.60
CA MET A 1 -19.84 16.94 23.36
C MET A 1 -20.01 16.01 22.18
N THR A 2 -20.48 16.52 21.03
CA THR A 2 -20.29 15.83 19.75
C THR A 2 -18.80 15.82 19.40
N SER A 3 -18.37 14.83 18.63
CA SER A 3 -17.02 14.74 18.07
C SER A 3 -17.08 14.34 16.62
N TYR A 4 -16.09 14.76 15.84
CA TYR A 4 -15.95 14.44 14.42
C TYR A 4 -14.53 13.96 14.11
N THR A 5 -14.39 13.19 13.03
CA THR A 5 -13.12 12.62 12.59
C THR A 5 -12.63 13.33 11.32
N ALA A 6 -11.35 13.74 11.30
CA ALA A 6 -10.75 14.50 10.21
C ALA A 6 -9.46 13.85 9.69
N ASP A 7 -9.36 13.62 8.38
CA ASP A 7 -8.13 13.17 7.70
C ASP A 7 -7.59 14.33 6.85
N LEU A 8 -6.51 14.96 7.32
CA LEU A 8 -6.02 16.25 6.82
C LEU A 8 -4.85 16.11 5.82
N HIS A 9 -4.49 14.90 5.40
CA HIS A 9 -3.43 14.66 4.42
C HIS A 9 -3.78 13.49 3.49
N ILE A 10 -4.14 13.83 2.25
CA ILE A 10 -4.37 12.86 1.17
C ILE A 10 -3.82 13.38 -0.15
N HIS A 11 -3.80 12.51 -1.15
CA HIS A 11 -3.46 12.88 -2.52
C HIS A 11 -4.58 12.58 -3.51
N SER A 12 -4.54 13.29 -4.64
CA SER A 12 -5.43 13.12 -5.79
C SER A 12 -4.86 12.13 -6.82
N ARG A 13 -5.61 11.90 -7.90
CA ARG A 13 -5.14 11.19 -9.10
C ARG A 13 -4.02 11.90 -9.89
N TYR A 14 -3.69 13.15 -9.55
CA TYR A 14 -2.61 13.92 -10.18
C TYR A 14 -1.26 13.76 -9.49
N SER A 15 -1.24 13.31 -8.23
CA SER A 15 0.01 12.98 -7.55
C SER A 15 0.65 11.71 -8.06
N ARG A 16 1.99 11.62 -7.97
CA ARG A 16 2.72 10.40 -8.31
C ARG A 16 2.33 9.20 -7.42
N ALA A 17 2.31 8.03 -8.04
CA ALA A 17 2.07 6.72 -7.41
C ALA A 17 0.70 6.55 -6.70
N THR A 18 -0.27 7.42 -6.98
CA THR A 18 -1.66 7.28 -6.49
C THR A 18 -2.53 6.44 -7.44
N SER A 19 -3.72 6.05 -6.97
CA SER A 19 -4.74 5.43 -7.80
C SER A 19 -5.37 6.45 -8.75
N LYS A 20 -5.51 6.07 -10.03
CA LYS A 20 -6.18 6.90 -11.05
C LYS A 20 -7.66 7.17 -10.75
N ASN A 21 -8.25 6.40 -9.84
CA ASN A 21 -9.65 6.51 -9.45
C ASN A 21 -9.88 7.60 -8.39
N LEU A 22 -8.84 8.27 -7.87
CA LEU A 22 -8.99 9.33 -6.87
C LEU A 22 -9.53 10.63 -7.49
N SER A 23 -10.84 10.62 -7.77
CA SER A 23 -11.68 11.80 -8.01
C SER A 23 -12.32 12.26 -6.70
N ILE A 24 -12.84 13.50 -6.67
CA ILE A 24 -13.56 14.02 -5.50
C ILE A 24 -14.77 13.14 -5.09
N PRO A 25 -15.65 12.69 -6.02
CA PRO A 25 -16.71 11.72 -5.70
C PRO A 25 -16.20 10.41 -5.10
N HIS A 26 -15.11 9.85 -5.64
CA HIS A 26 -14.55 8.58 -5.15
C HIS A 26 -13.97 8.72 -3.74
N LEU A 27 -13.29 9.83 -3.47
CA LEU A 27 -12.77 10.20 -2.15
C LEU A 27 -13.91 10.42 -1.15
N ALA A 28 -14.96 11.15 -1.53
CA ALA A 28 -16.14 11.36 -0.69
C ALA A 28 -16.86 10.04 -0.35
N ALA A 29 -16.99 9.13 -1.32
CA ALA A 29 -17.64 7.84 -1.10
C ALA A 29 -16.83 6.94 -0.16
N TRP A 30 -15.51 6.87 -0.32
CA TRP A 30 -14.64 6.13 0.59
C TRP A 30 -14.57 6.77 1.99
N ALA A 31 -14.57 8.10 2.09
CA ALA A 31 -14.62 8.80 3.38
C ALA A 31 -15.87 8.42 4.18
N GLY A 32 -17.04 8.34 3.53
CA GLY A 32 -18.26 7.85 4.16
C GLY A 32 -18.18 6.37 4.58
N VAL A 33 -17.58 5.50 3.75
CA VAL A 33 -17.33 4.08 4.11
C VAL A 33 -16.39 3.97 5.33
N LYS A 34 -15.38 4.84 5.41
CA LYS A 34 -14.45 4.88 6.54
C LYS A 34 -15.09 5.49 7.80
N GLY A 35 -15.97 6.47 7.65
CA GLY A 35 -16.53 7.25 8.76
C GLY A 35 -15.73 8.52 9.06
N LEU A 36 -15.26 9.20 8.01
CA LEU A 36 -14.65 10.53 8.11
C LEU A 36 -15.72 11.60 7.90
N ASP A 37 -15.76 12.56 8.82
CA ASP A 37 -16.65 13.73 8.74
C ASP A 37 -15.99 14.89 7.97
N VAL A 38 -14.66 14.98 8.06
CA VAL A 38 -13.84 15.99 7.36
C VAL A 38 -12.71 15.29 6.60
N LEU A 39 -12.46 15.72 5.37
CA LEU A 39 -11.39 15.24 4.52
C LEU A 39 -10.65 16.43 3.90
N THR A 40 -9.32 16.42 3.80
CA THR A 40 -8.67 17.45 2.98
C THR A 40 -8.92 17.24 1.48
N THR A 41 -8.98 18.31 0.70
CA THR A 41 -9.04 18.20 -0.76
C THR A 41 -7.82 17.50 -1.37
N GLY A 42 -6.65 17.65 -0.72
CA GLY A 42 -5.35 17.31 -1.31
C GLY A 42 -5.03 18.17 -2.54
N ASP A 43 -3.75 18.21 -2.92
CA ASP A 43 -3.22 18.57 -4.24
C ASP A 43 -3.77 19.85 -4.94
N PHE A 44 -4.40 20.80 -4.23
CA PHE A 44 -5.11 21.94 -4.86
C PHE A 44 -4.19 22.86 -5.68
N THR A 45 -2.88 22.72 -5.51
CA THR A 45 -1.85 23.39 -6.31
C THR A 45 -1.87 22.99 -7.78
N HIS A 46 -2.29 21.75 -8.09
CA HIS A 46 -2.37 21.27 -9.46
C HIS A 46 -3.60 21.86 -10.17
N PRO A 47 -3.45 22.60 -11.29
CA PRO A 47 -4.56 23.37 -11.87
C PRO A 47 -5.71 22.50 -12.37
N GLY A 48 -5.42 21.30 -12.89
CA GLY A 48 -6.46 20.35 -13.27
C GLY A 48 -7.24 19.78 -12.07
N TRP A 49 -6.62 19.72 -10.89
CA TRP A 49 -7.31 19.28 -9.67
C TRP A 49 -8.12 20.40 -9.04
N LEU A 50 -7.59 21.63 -9.06
CA LEU A 50 -8.33 22.82 -8.65
C LEU A 50 -9.61 22.99 -9.48
N GLN A 51 -9.57 22.75 -10.80
CA GLN A 51 -10.77 22.77 -11.62
C GLN A 51 -11.79 21.70 -11.18
N GLU A 52 -11.36 20.46 -10.88
CA GLU A 52 -12.26 19.43 -10.35
C GLU A 52 -12.86 19.81 -8.98
N ILE A 53 -12.07 20.42 -8.10
CA ILE A 53 -12.54 20.97 -6.81
C ILE A 53 -13.63 22.02 -7.06
N GLU A 54 -13.36 23.01 -7.92
CA GLU A 54 -14.29 24.11 -8.22
C GLU A 54 -15.56 23.63 -8.96
N ASP A 55 -15.45 22.60 -9.79
CA ASP A 55 -16.57 22.00 -10.52
C ASP A 55 -17.47 21.16 -9.60
N THR A 56 -16.89 20.38 -8.66
CA THR A 56 -17.62 19.39 -7.85
C THR A 56 -17.97 19.84 -6.43
N LEU A 57 -17.25 20.80 -5.84
CA LEU A 57 -17.43 21.28 -4.47
C LEU A 57 -17.91 22.74 -4.43
N GLU A 58 -18.69 23.08 -3.41
CA GLU A 58 -19.16 24.44 -3.12
C GLU A 58 -18.90 24.82 -1.65
N GLU A 59 -18.69 26.11 -1.37
CA GLU A 59 -18.45 26.60 -0.01
C GLU A 59 -19.68 26.39 0.89
N ASN A 60 -19.47 25.90 2.12
CA ASN A 60 -20.55 25.57 3.05
C ASN A 60 -20.97 26.74 3.98
N GLY A 61 -20.14 27.79 4.04
CA GLY A 61 -20.32 28.96 4.93
C GLY A 61 -19.32 29.03 6.11
N ASP A 62 -18.74 27.90 6.52
CA ASP A 62 -17.85 27.78 7.69
C ASP A 62 -16.35 27.64 7.30
N GLY A 63 -15.98 28.12 6.10
CA GLY A 63 -14.64 27.96 5.52
C GLY A 63 -14.32 26.53 5.05
N LEU A 64 -15.31 25.63 5.02
CA LEU A 64 -15.22 24.30 4.44
C LEU A 64 -16.02 24.23 3.14
N LEU A 65 -15.81 23.16 2.38
CA LEU A 65 -16.57 22.86 1.16
C LEU A 65 -17.46 21.63 1.37
N ARG A 66 -18.53 21.53 0.58
CA ARG A 66 -19.40 20.34 0.49
C ARG A 66 -19.56 19.90 -0.96
N LEU A 67 -19.86 18.62 -1.17
CA LEU A 67 -20.12 18.07 -2.49
C LEU A 67 -21.46 18.59 -3.06
N LYS A 68 -21.45 19.17 -4.27
CA LYS A 68 -22.65 19.75 -4.91
C LYS A 68 -23.72 18.70 -5.21
N ASP A 69 -23.31 17.51 -5.65
CA ASP A 69 -24.20 16.39 -5.93
C ASP A 69 -23.74 15.12 -5.21
N SER A 70 -24.44 14.77 -4.14
CA SER A 70 -24.22 13.53 -3.37
C SER A 70 -24.89 12.29 -3.97
N SER A 71 -25.59 12.40 -5.11
CA SER A 71 -26.23 11.26 -5.77
C SER A 71 -25.23 10.31 -6.44
N CYS A 72 -24.06 10.83 -6.85
CA CYS A 72 -22.99 10.07 -7.48
C CYS A 72 -22.27 9.06 -6.55
N LEU A 73 -22.39 9.19 -5.22
CA LEU A 73 -21.65 8.37 -4.25
C LEU A 73 -22.00 6.87 -4.33
N SER A 74 -23.26 6.54 -4.62
CA SER A 74 -23.70 5.14 -4.76
C SER A 74 -23.05 4.44 -5.96
N SER A 75 -22.78 5.16 -7.05
CA SER A 75 -22.10 4.59 -8.23
C SER A 75 -20.60 4.36 -8.04
N GLU A 76 -19.97 5.05 -7.09
CA GLU A 76 -18.56 4.84 -6.73
C GLU A 76 -18.35 3.56 -5.90
N MET A 77 -19.37 3.15 -5.13
CA MET A 77 -19.34 1.94 -4.27
C MET A 77 -20.39 0.89 -4.70
N PRO A 78 -20.33 0.33 -5.93
CA PRO A 78 -21.32 -0.62 -6.43
C PRO A 78 -21.34 -1.97 -5.69
N TRP A 79 -20.34 -2.22 -4.83
CA TRP A 79 -20.25 -3.38 -3.96
C TRP A 79 -20.97 -3.20 -2.61
N LEU A 80 -21.43 -1.99 -2.29
CA LEU A 80 -22.13 -1.64 -1.06
C LEU A 80 -23.64 -1.47 -1.35
N GLU A 81 -24.36 -2.59 -1.47
CA GLU A 81 -25.78 -2.59 -1.82
C GLU A 81 -26.68 -2.10 -0.67
N GLY A 82 -27.28 -0.91 -0.77
CA GLY A 82 -28.21 -0.36 0.24
C GLY A 82 -28.91 0.93 -0.19
N ARG A 83 -29.91 1.39 0.58
CA ARG A 83 -30.54 2.71 0.39
C ARG A 83 -29.77 3.82 1.11
N ASP A 84 -29.17 3.49 2.25
CA ASP A 84 -28.43 4.44 3.07
C ASP A 84 -27.07 4.71 2.43
N ARG A 85 -26.95 5.90 1.82
CA ARG A 85 -25.72 6.33 1.16
C ARG A 85 -24.64 6.60 2.22
N PRO A 86 -23.36 6.30 1.94
CA PRO A 86 -22.26 6.83 2.75
C PRO A 86 -22.40 8.35 2.87
N GLN A 87 -22.33 8.88 4.09
CA GLN A 87 -22.41 10.32 4.31
C GLN A 87 -21.18 10.99 3.66
N ALA A 88 -21.42 12.03 2.88
CA ALA A 88 -20.33 12.80 2.29
C ALA A 88 -19.57 13.56 3.40
N PRO A 89 -18.23 13.57 3.40
CA PRO A 89 -17.46 14.44 4.28
C PRO A 89 -17.63 15.91 3.86
N LEU A 90 -17.34 16.81 4.78
CA LEU A 90 -16.95 18.17 4.45
C LEU A 90 -15.48 18.20 4.03
N PHE A 91 -15.13 19.12 3.16
CA PHE A 91 -13.77 19.24 2.62
C PHE A 91 -13.05 20.47 3.16
N ILE A 92 -11.83 20.30 3.65
CA ILE A 92 -10.93 21.41 3.98
C ILE A 92 -9.88 21.60 2.88
N LEU A 93 -9.68 22.85 2.42
CA LEU A 93 -8.69 23.17 1.41
C LEU A 93 -7.28 23.01 1.98
N GLY A 94 -6.65 21.88 1.66
CA GLY A 94 -5.28 21.51 2.06
C GLY A 94 -4.53 20.86 0.91
N THR A 95 -3.20 21.03 0.90
CA THR A 95 -2.29 20.41 -0.09
C THR A 95 -0.91 20.17 0.54
N GLU A 96 -0.17 19.17 0.05
CA GLU A 96 1.23 18.95 0.42
C GLU A 96 2.17 19.60 -0.60
N ILE A 97 3.23 20.25 -0.12
CA ILE A 97 4.28 20.86 -0.95
C ILE A 97 5.64 20.27 -0.55
N SER A 98 6.42 19.84 -1.55
CA SER A 98 7.76 19.28 -1.34
C SER A 98 8.83 20.36 -1.49
N SER A 99 9.32 20.88 -0.36
CA SER A 99 10.42 21.85 -0.28
C SER A 99 11.78 21.15 -0.40
N ILE A 100 12.54 21.46 -1.45
CA ILE A 100 13.92 20.97 -1.64
C ILE A 100 14.88 22.16 -1.80
N TYR A 101 15.71 22.40 -0.79
CA TYR A 101 16.56 23.60 -0.71
C TYR A 101 17.86 23.32 0.03
N LYS A 102 18.85 24.22 -0.05
CA LYS A 102 20.08 24.13 0.75
C LYS A 102 19.94 24.98 2.00
N SER A 103 20.15 24.38 3.16
CA SER A 103 20.24 25.10 4.45
C SER A 103 21.33 24.45 5.31
N GLN A 104 22.11 25.27 6.02
CA GLN A 104 23.24 24.83 6.85
C GLN A 104 24.21 23.89 6.10
N GLY A 105 24.53 24.20 4.83
CA GLY A 105 25.42 23.40 3.97
C GLY A 105 24.82 22.07 3.47
N THR A 106 23.64 21.68 3.94
CA THR A 106 22.99 20.40 3.62
C THR A 106 21.80 20.62 2.67
N VAL A 107 21.56 19.68 1.74
CA VAL A 107 20.31 19.67 0.96
C VAL A 107 19.19 19.12 1.85
N ARG A 108 18.28 20.01 2.24
CA ARG A 108 17.07 19.70 2.99
C ARG A 108 15.97 19.27 2.02
N LYS A 109 15.14 18.35 2.49
CA LYS A 109 13.93 17.85 1.82
C LYS A 109 12.87 17.74 2.89
N VAL A 110 11.87 18.60 2.86
CA VAL A 110 10.81 18.66 3.87
C VAL A 110 9.49 18.82 3.14
N HIS A 111 8.53 17.98 3.47
CA HIS A 111 7.16 18.15 3.04
C HIS A 111 6.37 18.95 4.07
N ASN A 112 5.48 19.80 3.57
CA ASN A 112 4.68 20.69 4.38
C ASN A 112 3.24 20.69 3.84
N LEU A 113 2.28 20.44 4.73
CA LEU A 113 0.86 20.66 4.45
C LEU A 113 0.56 22.13 4.63
N VAL A 114 -0.17 22.72 3.69
CA VAL A 114 -0.65 24.11 3.79
C VAL A 114 -2.15 24.16 3.59
N PHE A 115 -2.84 24.96 4.41
CA PHE A 115 -4.29 25.06 4.47
C PHE A 115 -4.75 26.52 4.30
N PHE A 116 -5.93 26.70 3.70
CA PHE A 116 -6.49 28.01 3.37
C PHE A 116 -8.00 28.08 3.62
N SER A 117 -8.49 29.27 4.00
CA SER A 117 -9.88 29.47 4.43
C SER A 117 -10.91 29.55 3.28
N SER A 118 -10.49 29.76 2.03
CA SER A 118 -11.39 29.82 0.87
C SER A 118 -10.70 29.57 -0.48
N LEU A 119 -11.50 29.32 -1.52
CA LEU A 119 -11.00 29.09 -2.89
C LEU A 119 -10.26 30.31 -3.45
N ASP A 120 -10.67 31.53 -3.11
CA ASP A 120 -9.98 32.75 -3.55
C ASP A 120 -8.58 32.91 -2.95
N LYS A 121 -8.38 32.41 -1.71
CA LYS A 121 -7.06 32.33 -1.09
C LYS A 121 -6.19 31.30 -1.81
N VAL A 122 -6.72 30.11 -2.10
CA VAL A 122 -6.04 29.08 -2.89
C VAL A 122 -5.64 29.59 -4.29
N ARG A 123 -6.55 30.22 -5.03
CA ARG A 123 -6.26 30.83 -6.34
C ARG A 123 -5.15 31.88 -6.25
N THR A 124 -5.14 32.68 -5.19
CA THR A 124 -4.11 33.71 -4.95
C THR A 124 -2.76 33.09 -4.60
N PHE A 125 -2.76 32.04 -3.77
CA PHE A 125 -1.57 31.30 -3.41
C PHE A 125 -0.95 30.58 -4.62
N ASN A 126 -1.76 29.85 -5.40
CA ASN A 126 -1.30 29.16 -6.61
C ASN A 126 -0.69 30.12 -7.64
N ARG A 127 -1.26 31.33 -7.82
CA ARG A 127 -0.66 32.37 -8.68
C ARG A 127 0.70 32.86 -8.17
N ARG A 128 0.93 32.91 -6.85
CA ARG A 128 2.24 33.25 -6.27
C ARG A 128 3.23 32.09 -6.42
N LEU A 129 2.77 30.87 -6.14
CA LEU A 129 3.59 29.66 -6.14
C LEU A 129 4.04 29.24 -7.54
N SER A 130 3.25 29.50 -8.59
CA SER A 130 3.63 29.22 -9.98
C SER A 130 4.81 30.05 -10.49
N HIS A 131 5.12 31.18 -9.83
CA HIS A 131 6.35 31.94 -10.09
C HIS A 131 7.60 31.30 -9.48
N VAL A 132 7.44 30.35 -8.55
CA VAL A 132 8.54 29.63 -7.88
C VAL A 132 8.92 28.34 -8.63
N GLY A 133 7.94 27.65 -9.22
CA GLY A 133 8.18 26.41 -9.96
C GLY A 133 6.93 25.78 -10.57
N ASN A 134 7.10 24.58 -11.12
CA ASN A 134 6.05 23.89 -11.87
C ASN A 134 4.99 23.26 -10.94
N LEU A 135 3.72 23.62 -11.16
CA LEU A 135 2.56 23.06 -10.44
C LEU A 135 1.76 22.03 -11.27
N GLU A 136 2.07 21.86 -12.57
CA GLU A 136 1.31 21.02 -13.51
C GLU A 136 1.83 19.57 -13.59
N SER A 137 3.04 19.29 -13.08
CA SER A 137 3.69 17.99 -13.30
C SER A 137 3.36 16.89 -12.28
N ASP A 138 2.83 17.28 -11.12
CA ASP A 138 2.54 16.40 -9.98
C ASP A 138 1.53 17.13 -9.07
N GLY A 139 0.60 16.38 -8.45
CA GLY A 139 -0.34 16.92 -7.47
C GLY A 139 0.35 17.58 -6.27
N ARG A 140 1.48 17.00 -5.85
CA ARG A 140 2.44 17.60 -4.93
C ARG A 140 3.58 18.27 -5.70
N PRO A 141 3.60 19.61 -5.82
CA PRO A 141 4.68 20.30 -6.50
C PRO A 141 6.01 20.15 -5.72
N ILE A 142 7.08 19.87 -6.46
CA ILE A 142 8.45 19.80 -5.93
C ILE A 142 9.16 21.10 -6.27
N LEU A 143 9.41 21.92 -5.24
CA LEU A 143 9.84 23.30 -5.40
C LEU A 143 11.19 23.57 -4.74
N GLY A 144 11.96 24.45 -5.38
CA GLY A 144 13.23 24.98 -4.85
C GLY A 144 13.04 26.01 -3.72
N LEU A 145 12.05 25.80 -2.86
CA LEU A 145 11.52 26.77 -1.89
C LEU A 145 11.85 26.34 -0.46
N ASP A 146 12.40 27.27 0.33
CA ASP A 146 12.66 27.07 1.75
C ASP A 146 11.34 26.98 2.54
N SER A 147 11.25 26.10 3.54
CA SER A 147 10.01 25.89 4.29
C SER A 147 9.59 27.10 5.15
N ARG A 148 10.55 27.95 5.58
CA ARG A 148 10.24 29.25 6.21
C ARG A 148 9.62 30.22 5.21
N ASP A 149 10.12 30.26 3.98
CA ASP A 149 9.63 31.20 2.96
C ASP A 149 8.28 30.73 2.37
N LEU A 150 8.04 29.41 2.35
CA LEU A 150 6.72 28.84 2.13
C LEU A 150 5.71 29.28 3.21
N LEU A 151 6.08 29.17 4.49
CA LEU A 151 5.24 29.62 5.61
C LEU A 151 4.92 31.12 5.51
N GLU A 152 5.92 31.95 5.19
CA GLU A 152 5.71 33.38 4.94
C GLU A 152 4.70 33.62 3.80
N MET A 153 4.82 32.89 2.69
CA MET A 153 3.89 33.01 1.55
C MET A 153 2.45 32.60 1.92
N VAL A 154 2.27 31.58 2.76
CA VAL A 154 0.94 31.17 3.28
C VAL A 154 0.35 32.31 4.11
N LEU A 155 1.05 32.78 5.14
CA LEU A 155 0.59 33.82 6.06
C LEU A 155 0.33 35.17 5.36
N GLN A 156 1.13 35.53 4.35
CA GLN A 156 0.93 36.72 3.52
C GLN A 156 -0.22 36.59 2.50
N THR A 157 -0.75 35.39 2.27
CA THR A 157 -1.88 35.16 1.37
C THR A 157 -3.20 35.09 2.16
N ASP A 158 -3.16 34.41 3.29
CA ASP A 158 -4.30 34.21 4.16
C ASP A 158 -3.89 34.35 5.65
N PRO A 159 -4.42 35.35 6.38
CA PRO A 159 -4.18 35.50 7.81
C PRO A 159 -4.66 34.32 8.67
N LEU A 160 -5.58 33.50 8.16
CA LEU A 160 -6.04 32.26 8.79
C LEU A 160 -5.40 31.01 8.14
N GLY A 161 -4.53 31.20 7.14
CA GLY A 161 -3.77 30.12 6.52
C GLY A 161 -2.71 29.58 7.46
N PHE A 162 -2.50 28.27 7.46
CA PHE A 162 -1.55 27.62 8.35
C PHE A 162 -0.77 26.49 7.66
N LEU A 163 0.32 26.07 8.31
CA LEU A 163 1.24 25.05 7.81
C LEU A 163 1.47 23.98 8.89
N ILE A 164 1.43 22.72 8.49
CA ILE A 164 1.82 21.57 9.32
C ILE A 164 2.99 20.85 8.62
N PRO A 165 4.17 20.71 9.25
CA PRO A 165 5.24 19.85 8.75
C PRO A 165 4.74 18.40 8.62
N ALA A 166 4.82 17.81 7.43
CA ALA A 166 4.27 16.51 7.13
C ALA A 166 5.18 15.37 7.63
N HIS A 167 4.55 14.26 8.07
CA HIS A 167 5.13 12.98 8.48
C HIS A 167 6.58 13.07 9.00
N ILE A 168 6.77 13.79 10.11
CA ILE A 168 8.04 14.44 10.52
C ILE A 168 9.22 13.49 10.73
N TRP A 169 9.00 12.17 10.82
CA TRP A 169 10.02 11.16 11.09
C TRP A 169 10.39 10.26 9.91
N THR A 170 9.68 10.30 8.78
CA THR A 170 10.00 9.43 7.63
C THR A 170 11.46 9.66 7.19
N PRO A 171 12.26 8.64 6.83
CA PRO A 171 13.71 8.82 6.67
C PRO A 171 14.14 9.89 5.64
N TRP A 172 13.28 10.18 4.66
CA TRP A 172 13.44 11.17 3.61
C TRP A 172 12.24 12.10 3.59
N PHE A 173 12.40 13.33 3.09
CA PHE A 173 11.30 14.28 2.84
C PHE A 173 10.54 14.79 4.08
N SER A 174 11.11 14.65 5.28
CA SER A 174 10.48 15.07 6.54
C SER A 174 11.34 16.05 7.34
N LEU A 175 10.72 16.69 8.34
CA LEU A 175 11.36 17.69 9.19
C LEU A 175 12.53 17.12 10.00
N PHE A 176 12.38 15.94 10.62
CA PHE A 176 13.38 15.31 11.48
C PHE A 176 13.99 14.02 10.91
N GLY A 177 13.66 13.63 9.67
CA GLY A 177 14.12 12.39 9.04
C GLY A 177 15.64 12.18 9.02
N SER A 178 16.05 10.91 9.14
CA SER A 178 17.46 10.52 9.37
C SER A 178 18.45 10.80 8.22
N LYS A 179 17.99 11.19 7.03
CA LYS A 179 18.85 11.44 5.86
C LYS A 179 19.07 12.92 5.53
N SER A 180 18.07 13.78 5.78
CA SER A 180 18.12 15.21 5.42
C SER A 180 17.44 16.14 6.42
N GLY A 181 16.82 15.61 7.48
CA GLY A 181 16.06 16.37 8.47
C GLY A 181 16.94 17.25 9.36
N PHE A 182 16.31 18.27 9.93
CA PHE A 182 16.86 19.14 10.96
C PHE A 182 16.91 18.40 12.31
N ASN A 183 17.59 18.99 13.30
CA ASN A 183 17.58 18.50 14.68
C ASN A 183 16.70 19.36 15.61
N ARG A 184 16.22 20.52 15.13
CA ARG A 184 15.37 21.46 15.87
C ARG A 184 14.42 22.11 14.89
N LEU A 185 13.16 22.34 15.29
CA LEU A 185 12.16 23.00 14.44
C LEU A 185 12.59 24.42 14.04
N CYS A 186 13.22 25.14 14.98
CA CYS A 186 13.68 26.51 14.76
C CYS A 186 14.77 26.64 13.69
N ASP A 187 15.52 25.58 13.39
CA ASP A 187 16.53 25.60 12.34
C ASP A 187 15.88 25.56 10.93
N CYS A 188 14.64 25.07 10.84
CA CYS A 188 13.84 25.02 9.63
C CYS A 188 13.02 26.31 9.43
N PHE A 189 12.19 26.68 10.41
CA PHE A 189 11.24 27.79 10.30
C PHE A 189 11.75 29.14 10.83
N ARG A 190 12.92 29.17 11.48
CA ARG A 190 13.66 30.37 11.90
C ARG A 190 12.77 31.36 12.67
N ASP A 191 12.66 32.60 12.20
CA ASP A 191 11.85 33.69 12.76
C ASP A 191 10.34 33.36 12.82
N LEU A 192 9.84 32.47 11.96
CA LEU A 192 8.43 32.10 11.89
C LEU A 192 8.08 30.83 12.69
N SER A 193 9.01 30.28 13.46
CA SER A 193 8.81 29.02 14.21
C SER A 193 7.60 29.04 15.16
N ASN A 194 7.27 30.21 15.71
CA ASN A 194 6.13 30.41 16.61
C ASN A 194 4.76 30.31 15.91
N HIS A 195 4.72 30.26 14.58
CA HIS A 195 3.50 30.02 13.79
C HIS A 195 3.22 28.52 13.56
N ILE A 196 4.17 27.63 13.89
CA ILE A 196 3.90 26.19 13.90
C ILE A 196 3.34 25.81 15.26
N PHE A 197 2.14 25.23 15.27
CA PHE A 197 1.43 24.76 16.48
C PHE A 197 1.04 23.28 16.40
N ALA A 198 1.16 22.66 15.23
CA ALA A 198 0.87 21.25 15.00
C ALA A 198 1.95 20.58 14.14
N LEU A 199 2.13 19.28 14.32
CA LEU A 199 3.10 18.45 13.61
C LEU A 199 2.46 17.11 13.22
N GLU A 200 2.64 16.66 11.99
CA GLU A 200 2.14 15.34 11.56
C GLU A 200 3.13 14.24 11.93
N THR A 201 2.69 13.27 12.75
CA THR A 201 3.48 12.09 13.12
C THR A 201 3.77 11.25 11.87
N GLY A 202 2.71 10.81 11.21
CA GLY A 202 2.68 9.92 10.06
C GLY A 202 3.13 8.49 10.40
N LEU A 203 2.64 7.53 9.60
CA LEU A 203 2.85 6.07 9.49
C LEU A 203 4.14 5.41 10.03
N SER A 204 5.20 6.17 10.32
CA SER A 204 6.47 5.70 10.87
C SER A 204 6.67 6.02 12.36
N SER A 205 5.76 6.76 12.99
CA SER A 205 5.77 7.07 14.43
C SER A 205 4.38 7.27 14.99
N ASP A 206 4.18 6.92 16.26
CA ASP A 206 2.98 7.22 17.05
C ASP A 206 3.28 8.33 18.10
N PRO A 207 2.28 8.83 18.85
CA PRO A 207 2.49 9.82 19.89
C PRO A 207 3.42 9.34 21.01
N ASP A 208 3.39 8.04 21.36
CA ASP A 208 4.33 7.44 22.34
C ASP A 208 5.80 7.63 21.91
N MET A 209 6.13 7.37 20.64
CA MET A 209 7.46 7.66 20.10
C MET A 209 7.80 9.15 20.19
N ASN A 210 6.85 10.04 19.92
CA ASN A 210 7.08 11.49 19.95
C ASN A 210 7.27 12.02 21.38
N TRP A 211 6.55 11.47 22.37
CA TRP A 211 6.65 11.85 23.79
C TRP A 211 7.97 11.42 24.46
N LEU A 212 8.88 10.79 23.73
CA LEU A 212 10.28 10.61 24.14
C LEU A 212 11.11 11.91 24.06
N TRP A 213 10.60 12.97 23.41
CA TRP A 213 11.33 14.22 23.23
C TRP A 213 10.51 15.44 23.68
N SER A 214 10.94 16.12 24.74
CA SER A 214 10.17 17.21 25.37
C SER A 214 9.97 18.45 24.49
N ASP A 215 10.85 18.70 23.51
CA ASP A 215 10.66 19.79 22.54
C ASP A 215 9.35 19.62 21.74
N LEU A 216 8.80 18.40 21.64
CA LEU A 216 7.56 18.14 20.89
C LEU A 216 6.28 18.36 21.71
N ASP A 217 6.36 18.47 23.04
CA ASP A 217 5.21 18.58 23.94
C ASP A 217 4.32 19.81 23.64
N ALA A 218 4.96 20.90 23.20
CA ALA A 218 4.31 22.17 22.89
C ALA A 218 3.34 22.07 21.71
N TYR A 219 3.53 21.12 20.80
CA TYR A 219 2.78 21.00 19.55
C TYR A 219 1.63 20.01 19.65
N THR A 220 0.55 20.27 18.91
CA THR A 220 -0.50 19.29 18.66
C THR A 220 -0.01 18.26 17.65
N LEU A 221 0.19 17.03 18.11
CA LEU A 221 0.48 15.91 17.21
C LEU A 221 -0.80 15.56 16.45
N VAL A 222 -0.74 15.64 15.12
CA VAL A 222 -1.80 15.20 14.21
C VAL A 222 -1.36 13.93 13.49
N SER A 223 -2.34 13.12 13.08
CA SER A 223 -2.10 11.88 12.34
C SER A 223 -3.08 11.82 11.18
N ASN A 224 -2.56 11.55 9.98
CA ASN A 224 -3.32 11.63 8.73
C ASN A 224 -2.86 10.55 7.75
N SER A 225 -3.74 10.12 6.86
CA SER A 225 -3.53 8.87 6.14
C SER A 225 -2.45 8.89 5.06
N ASP A 226 -2.03 10.04 4.52
CA ASP A 226 -1.24 10.10 3.27
C ASP A 226 -1.84 9.15 2.21
N ALA A 227 -3.16 9.27 1.98
CA ALA A 227 -3.88 8.31 1.17
C ALA A 227 -3.53 8.41 -0.31
N HIS A 228 -2.91 7.35 -0.81
CA HIS A 228 -2.65 7.11 -2.23
C HIS A 228 -3.73 6.22 -2.91
N SER A 229 -4.75 5.76 -2.17
CA SER A 229 -5.95 5.09 -2.70
C SER A 229 -7.10 5.17 -1.68
N GLY A 230 -8.35 5.05 -2.13
CA GLY A 230 -9.53 5.26 -1.26
C GLY A 230 -9.62 4.27 -0.09
N GLU A 231 -9.15 3.03 -0.29
CA GLU A 231 -9.10 2.01 0.77
C GLU A 231 -8.17 2.39 1.93
N LYS A 232 -7.22 3.31 1.69
CA LYS A 232 -6.22 3.77 2.68
C LYS A 232 -6.63 5.01 3.47
N LEU A 233 -7.73 5.68 3.11
CA LEU A 233 -8.28 6.78 3.91
C LEU A 233 -8.52 6.32 5.35
N ALA A 234 -8.33 7.24 6.30
CA ALA A 234 -8.52 6.98 7.74
C ALA A 234 -7.70 5.83 8.36
N ARG A 235 -6.63 5.34 7.70
CA ARG A 235 -5.63 4.47 8.38
C ARG A 235 -4.90 5.22 9.51
N GLU A 236 -4.83 6.53 9.36
CA GLU A 236 -4.47 7.54 10.35
C GLU A 236 -5.48 8.68 10.20
N ALA A 237 -5.93 9.27 11.30
CA ALA A 237 -6.87 10.39 11.31
C ALA A 237 -6.91 11.10 12.67
N ASN A 238 -7.59 12.23 12.75
CA ASN A 238 -7.71 13.06 13.96
C ASN A 238 -9.13 13.05 14.50
N VAL A 239 -9.27 13.21 15.82
CA VAL A 239 -10.56 13.30 16.50
C VAL A 239 -10.68 14.68 17.14
N LEU A 240 -11.74 15.40 16.81
CA LEU A 240 -11.97 16.78 17.26
C LEU A 240 -13.34 16.89 17.93
N ALA A 241 -13.48 17.75 18.93
CA ALA A 241 -14.76 18.04 19.56
C ALA A 241 -15.54 19.11 18.78
N GLY A 242 -16.86 19.16 19.01
CA GLY A 242 -17.72 20.25 18.57
C GLY A 242 -18.35 20.02 17.21
N GLN A 243 -18.22 21.00 16.31
CA GLN A 243 -18.79 20.99 14.96
C GLN A 243 -17.71 21.32 13.94
N PRO A 244 -17.66 20.64 12.77
CA PRO A 244 -16.72 20.96 11.72
C PRO A 244 -16.82 22.42 11.26
N GLY A 245 -15.66 23.05 11.08
CA GLY A 245 -15.52 24.40 10.54
C GLY A 245 -14.03 24.75 10.47
N TYR A 246 -13.61 25.56 9.49
CA TYR A 246 -12.19 25.87 9.29
C TYR A 246 -11.56 26.49 10.54
N GLU A 247 -12.21 27.51 11.11
CA GLU A 247 -11.75 28.16 12.33
C GLU A 247 -11.82 27.24 13.56
N ASN A 248 -12.80 26.34 13.65
CA ASN A 248 -12.89 25.36 14.74
C ASN A 248 -11.73 24.37 14.70
N ILE A 249 -11.36 23.88 13.50
CA ILE A 249 -10.20 23.01 13.30
C ILE A 249 -8.91 23.77 13.66
N LEU A 250 -8.76 25.01 13.18
CA LEU A 250 -7.60 25.86 13.50
C LEU A 250 -7.44 26.09 15.01
N GLN A 251 -8.52 26.45 15.71
CA GLN A 251 -8.53 26.67 17.17
C GLN A 251 -8.23 25.38 17.96
N ALA A 252 -8.74 24.24 17.48
CA ALA A 252 -8.46 22.93 18.09
C ALA A 252 -6.98 22.60 18.01
N LEU A 253 -6.38 22.74 16.82
CA LEU A 253 -4.95 22.49 16.58
C LEU A 253 -4.05 23.46 17.35
N GLN A 254 -4.44 24.72 17.47
CA GLN A 254 -3.75 25.74 18.27
C GLN A 254 -3.95 25.58 19.79
N ARG A 255 -4.85 24.70 20.25
CA ARG A 255 -5.24 24.53 21.66
C ARG A 255 -5.80 25.82 22.30
N THR A 256 -6.38 26.72 21.48
CA THR A 256 -6.87 28.04 21.93
C THR A 256 -8.34 28.03 22.36
N SER A 257 -9.10 26.98 22.05
CA SER A 257 -10.51 26.85 22.39
C SER A 257 -10.79 25.69 23.35
N SER A 258 -11.47 25.99 24.46
CA SER A 258 -12.00 24.99 25.39
C SER A 258 -13.31 24.35 24.92
N THR A 259 -13.96 24.89 23.88
CA THR A 259 -15.21 24.36 23.31
C THR A 259 -14.98 23.52 22.05
N GLN A 260 -13.84 23.69 21.39
CA GLN A 260 -13.38 22.90 20.24
C GLN A 260 -12.03 22.20 20.56
N PRO A 261 -11.87 21.44 21.67
CA PRO A 261 -10.61 20.76 21.95
C PRO A 261 -10.28 19.68 20.91
N PHE A 262 -8.98 19.57 20.59
CA PHE A 262 -8.44 18.39 19.91
C PHE A 262 -8.52 17.19 20.88
N LEU A 263 -9.17 16.10 20.47
CA LEU A 263 -9.50 14.96 21.35
C LEU A 263 -8.53 13.79 21.24
N GLY A 264 -7.66 13.79 20.23
CA GLY A 264 -6.66 12.73 20.02
C GLY A 264 -6.53 12.31 18.57
N THR A 265 -5.71 11.29 18.35
CA THR A 265 -5.45 10.70 17.03
C THR A 265 -5.87 9.23 16.96
N ILE A 266 -6.21 8.81 15.75
CA ILE A 266 -6.33 7.43 15.33
C ILE A 266 -5.04 7.11 14.60
N GLU A 267 -4.30 6.12 15.09
CA GLU A 267 -2.94 5.83 14.62
C GLU A 267 -2.87 4.50 13.87
N PHE A 268 -1.97 4.44 12.89
CA PHE A 268 -1.45 3.18 12.40
C PHE A 268 -0.39 2.66 13.38
N PHE A 269 -0.10 1.36 13.36
CA PHE A 269 1.00 0.83 14.19
C PHE A 269 2.34 1.06 13.51
N PRO A 270 3.23 1.94 14.03
CA PRO A 270 4.48 2.27 13.35
C PRO A 270 5.43 1.07 13.26
N GLN A 271 5.22 0.03 14.07
CA GLN A 271 5.95 -1.23 14.02
C GLN A 271 5.77 -1.97 12.68
N GLU A 272 4.68 -1.76 11.93
CA GLU A 272 4.57 -2.30 10.57
C GLU A 272 5.53 -1.62 9.58
N GLY A 273 6.01 -0.41 9.90
CA GLY A 273 6.92 0.36 9.05
C GLY A 273 8.19 -0.41 8.69
N LYS A 274 8.54 -0.40 7.39
CA LYS A 274 9.71 -1.09 6.81
C LYS A 274 11.07 -0.78 7.45
N TYR A 275 11.13 0.29 8.21
CA TYR A 275 12.32 0.83 8.83
C TYR A 275 12.00 1.27 10.27
N HIS A 276 11.14 0.56 11.00
CA HIS A 276 10.81 0.93 12.37
C HIS A 276 12.01 0.72 13.30
N LEU A 277 12.50 -0.52 13.38
CA LEU A 277 13.70 -0.89 14.12
C LEU A 277 14.96 -0.85 13.25
N ASP A 278 16.10 -0.86 13.93
CA ASP A 278 17.39 -1.10 13.29
C ASP A 278 17.53 -2.57 12.91
N GLY A 279 18.31 -2.86 11.87
CA GLY A 279 18.63 -4.24 11.57
C GLY A 279 19.46 -4.47 10.31
N HIS A 280 19.63 -5.74 9.98
CA HIS A 280 20.29 -6.19 8.76
C HIS A 280 19.60 -7.45 8.25
N ARG A 281 18.76 -7.28 7.23
CA ARG A 281 17.83 -8.27 6.70
C ARG A 281 18.52 -9.54 6.22
N LYS A 282 19.70 -9.41 5.59
CA LYS A 282 20.50 -10.55 5.11
C LYS A 282 20.96 -11.49 6.23
N CYS A 283 21.05 -11.00 7.46
CA CYS A 283 21.45 -11.77 8.63
C CYS A 283 20.28 -12.07 9.58
N GLY A 284 19.05 -11.64 9.27
CA GLY A 284 17.90 -11.76 10.17
C GLY A 284 18.05 -10.98 11.48
N VAL A 285 18.98 -10.02 11.55
CA VAL A 285 19.24 -9.24 12.77
C VAL A 285 18.24 -8.09 12.85
N VAL A 286 17.49 -8.03 13.95
CA VAL A 286 16.57 -6.95 14.33
C VAL A 286 16.97 -6.50 15.72
N LEU A 287 17.12 -5.20 15.96
CA LEU A 287 17.65 -4.67 17.22
C LEU A 287 16.87 -3.43 17.67
N ASP A 288 16.67 -3.32 18.98
CA ASP A 288 16.32 -2.03 19.58
C ASP A 288 17.51 -1.05 19.41
N PRO A 289 17.29 0.24 19.17
CA PRO A 289 18.38 1.21 19.00
C PRO A 289 19.39 1.27 20.15
N ARG A 290 18.97 0.93 21.38
CA ARG A 290 19.83 0.83 22.57
C ARG A 290 20.78 -0.36 22.50
N GLU A 291 20.42 -1.41 21.76
CA GLU A 291 21.27 -2.55 21.46
C GLU A 291 22.21 -2.24 20.29
N THR A 292 21.69 -1.61 19.23
CA THR A 292 22.49 -1.05 18.12
C THR A 292 23.62 -0.16 18.62
N ALA A 293 23.34 0.71 19.61
CA ALA A 293 24.33 1.58 20.22
C ALA A 293 25.46 0.80 20.93
N LYS A 294 25.13 -0.26 21.67
CA LYS A 294 26.13 -1.16 22.31
C LYS A 294 27.01 -1.86 21.27
N LEU A 295 26.43 -2.24 20.13
CA LEU A 295 27.11 -2.83 18.99
C LEU A 295 27.74 -1.80 18.03
N ARG A 296 27.73 -0.50 18.38
CA ARG A 296 28.30 0.61 17.60
C ARG A 296 27.77 0.70 16.16
N GLY A 297 26.52 0.29 15.93
CA GLY A 297 25.91 0.26 14.59
C GLY A 297 26.38 -0.86 13.68
N ILE A 298 27.05 -1.88 14.22
CA ILE A 298 27.61 -3.02 13.46
C ILE A 298 26.80 -4.28 13.68
N CYS A 299 26.56 -5.03 12.59
CA CYS A 299 25.87 -6.31 12.61
C CYS A 299 26.75 -7.38 13.30
N PRO A 300 26.27 -8.04 14.36
CA PRO A 300 27.07 -9.02 15.12
C PRO A 300 27.34 -10.32 14.35
N VAL A 301 26.63 -10.56 13.24
CA VAL A 301 26.76 -11.77 12.41
C VAL A 301 27.82 -11.62 11.31
N CYS A 302 27.92 -10.44 10.68
CA CYS A 302 28.75 -10.25 9.49
C CYS A 302 29.68 -9.03 9.51
N GLY A 303 29.67 -8.20 10.55
CA GLY A 303 30.55 -7.03 10.67
C GLY A 303 30.18 -5.82 9.79
N GLU A 304 29.13 -5.92 8.97
CA GLU A 304 28.62 -4.81 8.15
C GLU A 304 27.81 -3.80 9.00
N LYS A 305 27.60 -2.59 8.47
CA LYS A 305 26.76 -1.59 9.13
C LYS A 305 25.29 -1.99 9.12
N LEU A 306 24.59 -1.77 10.24
CA LEU A 306 23.15 -1.92 10.37
C LEU A 306 22.41 -0.81 9.60
N THR A 307 21.27 -1.12 9.00
CA THR A 307 20.32 -0.12 8.52
C THR A 307 19.62 0.50 9.72
N VAL A 308 19.73 1.83 9.82
CA VAL A 308 19.17 2.63 10.91
C VAL A 308 17.68 2.89 10.67
N GLY A 309 16.85 2.51 11.64
CA GLY A 309 15.41 2.70 11.67
C GLY A 309 14.96 4.08 12.16
N VAL A 310 13.65 4.28 12.16
CA VAL A 310 12.99 5.53 12.57
C VAL A 310 13.02 5.68 14.09
N LEU A 311 12.82 4.60 14.85
CA LEU A 311 12.92 4.64 16.32
C LEU A 311 14.33 5.06 16.79
N ASN A 312 15.38 4.68 16.06
CA ASN A 312 16.74 5.13 16.34
C ASN A 312 16.87 6.64 16.13
N ARG A 313 16.30 7.19 15.05
CA ARG A 313 16.32 8.64 14.80
C ARG A 313 15.53 9.42 15.85
N VAL A 314 14.39 8.89 16.31
CA VAL A 314 13.65 9.45 17.45
C VAL A 314 14.52 9.45 18.69
N LEU A 315 15.10 8.30 19.07
CA LEU A 315 15.95 8.18 20.25
C LEU A 315 17.27 8.97 20.16
N ALA A 316 17.71 9.37 18.97
CA ALA A 316 18.86 10.25 18.76
C ALA A 316 18.56 11.75 19.00
N LEU A 317 17.29 12.14 19.08
CA LEU A 317 16.84 13.49 19.46
C LEU A 317 16.15 13.51 20.84
N ALA A 318 15.62 12.37 21.28
CA ALA A 318 14.96 12.18 22.57
C ALA A 318 15.82 12.59 23.78
N ASP A 319 15.17 13.20 24.76
CA ASP A 319 15.71 13.52 26.08
C ASP A 319 15.12 12.66 27.21
N ARG A 320 14.12 11.81 26.90
CA ARG A 320 13.49 10.87 27.83
C ARG A 320 13.79 9.42 27.47
N ASN A 321 13.93 8.58 28.50
CA ASN A 321 14.12 7.12 28.34
C ASN A 321 12.81 6.35 28.14
N THR A 322 11.67 6.95 28.47
CA THR A 322 10.32 6.37 28.35
C THR A 322 9.37 7.46 27.87
N PRO A 323 8.33 7.14 27.08
CA PRO A 323 7.30 8.10 26.71
C PRO A 323 6.70 8.77 27.96
N GLN A 324 6.48 10.08 27.90
CA GLN A 324 5.82 10.84 28.95
C GLN A 324 4.74 11.71 28.31
N GLN A 325 3.49 11.25 28.32
CA GLN A 325 2.37 12.01 27.78
C GLN A 325 2.25 13.39 28.49
N PRO A 326 2.33 14.51 27.76
CA PRO A 326 2.11 15.83 28.33
C PRO A 326 0.67 15.97 28.84
N GLN A 327 0.47 16.69 29.95
CA GLN A 327 -0.87 16.93 30.50
C GLN A 327 -1.82 17.66 29.52
N THR A 328 -1.26 18.38 28.55
CA THR A 328 -1.97 19.10 27.50
C THR A 328 -2.17 18.29 26.22
N ALA A 329 -1.57 17.09 26.11
CA ALA A 329 -1.69 16.23 24.95
C ALA A 329 -2.84 15.22 25.16
N PRO A 330 -3.84 15.16 24.28
CA PRO A 330 -4.83 14.09 24.32
C PRO A 330 -4.18 12.73 24.02
N GLY A 331 -4.89 11.66 24.37
CA GLY A 331 -4.49 10.29 24.05
C GLY A 331 -4.66 9.94 22.57
N PHE A 332 -4.32 8.72 22.21
CA PHE A 332 -4.47 8.18 20.86
C PHE A 332 -5.08 6.77 20.88
N THR A 333 -5.40 6.22 19.71
CA THR A 333 -5.83 4.83 19.58
C THR A 333 -5.26 4.22 18.31
N SER A 334 -4.36 3.25 18.45
CA SER A 334 -3.82 2.51 17.31
C SER A 334 -4.80 1.44 16.82
N LEU A 335 -5.09 1.42 15.52
CA LEU A 335 -6.03 0.49 14.90
C LEU A 335 -5.37 -0.38 13.82
N ILE A 336 -5.90 -1.59 13.66
CA ILE A 336 -5.66 -2.46 12.52
C ILE A 336 -6.84 -2.26 11.54
N PRO A 337 -6.62 -2.09 10.23
CA PRO A 337 -7.69 -1.96 9.26
C PRO A 337 -8.67 -3.15 9.33
N LEU A 338 -9.97 -2.89 9.21
CA LEU A 338 -11.00 -3.92 9.40
C LEU A 338 -10.86 -5.08 8.40
N SER A 339 -10.41 -4.79 7.18
CA SER A 339 -10.13 -5.82 6.16
C SER A 339 -8.96 -6.74 6.54
N GLU A 340 -7.97 -6.27 7.31
CA GLU A 340 -6.89 -7.10 7.83
C GLU A 340 -7.36 -7.97 9.00
N VAL A 341 -8.17 -7.43 9.92
CA VAL A 341 -8.79 -8.24 11.00
C VAL A 341 -9.66 -9.37 10.43
N ILE A 342 -10.46 -9.09 9.38
CA ILE A 342 -11.24 -10.10 8.66
C ILE A 342 -10.33 -11.08 7.89
N SER A 343 -9.22 -10.60 7.30
CA SER A 343 -8.22 -11.40 6.59
C SER A 343 -7.62 -12.50 7.48
N GLU A 344 -7.33 -12.18 8.75
CA GLU A 344 -6.83 -13.16 9.73
C GLU A 344 -7.85 -14.26 10.05
N ILE A 345 -9.11 -13.87 10.28
CA ILE A 345 -10.20 -14.80 10.64
C ILE A 345 -10.54 -15.74 9.47
N LEU A 346 -10.52 -15.23 8.24
CA LEU A 346 -10.83 -16.02 7.04
C LEU A 346 -9.62 -16.76 6.44
N ASP A 347 -8.42 -16.53 6.98
CA ASP A 347 -7.10 -16.91 6.45
C ASP A 347 -6.96 -16.68 4.94
N LYS A 348 -7.38 -15.49 4.49
CA LYS A 348 -7.41 -15.08 3.09
C LYS A 348 -7.01 -13.63 2.99
N GLY A 349 -6.15 -13.31 2.01
CA GLY A 349 -5.65 -11.95 1.84
C GLY A 349 -6.76 -10.87 1.81
N PRO A 350 -6.47 -9.66 2.31
CA PRO A 350 -7.45 -8.62 2.62
C PRO A 350 -8.22 -8.10 1.40
N LYS A 351 -7.68 -8.31 0.19
CA LYS A 351 -8.28 -7.89 -1.09
C LYS A 351 -9.09 -9.00 -1.78
N THR A 352 -9.39 -10.10 -1.09
CA THR A 352 -10.17 -11.21 -1.67
C THR A 352 -11.67 -10.89 -1.63
N LYS A 353 -12.44 -11.45 -2.59
CA LYS A 353 -13.91 -11.32 -2.62
C LYS A 353 -14.58 -11.79 -1.32
N ALA A 354 -13.99 -12.77 -0.63
CA ALA A 354 -14.51 -13.28 0.64
C ALA A 354 -14.37 -12.25 1.77
N VAL A 355 -13.20 -11.61 1.91
CA VAL A 355 -13.00 -10.51 2.87
C VAL A 355 -13.91 -9.34 2.54
N ASN A 356 -13.95 -8.91 1.27
CA ASN A 356 -14.80 -7.80 0.84
C ASN A 356 -16.30 -8.03 1.10
N ALA A 357 -16.79 -9.27 0.95
CA ALA A 357 -18.19 -9.59 1.24
C ALA A 357 -18.54 -9.46 2.73
N VAL A 358 -17.64 -9.87 3.63
CA VAL A 358 -17.83 -9.69 5.09
C VAL A 358 -17.69 -8.20 5.45
N TYR A 359 -16.69 -7.51 4.90
CA TYR A 359 -16.50 -6.07 5.10
C TYR A 359 -17.74 -5.28 4.69
N ALA A 360 -18.26 -5.49 3.47
CA ALA A 360 -19.47 -4.82 2.98
C ALA A 360 -20.70 -5.07 3.87
N ARG A 361 -20.85 -6.28 4.41
CA ARG A 361 -21.93 -6.60 5.35
C ARG A 361 -21.80 -5.83 6.66
N LEU A 362 -20.60 -5.71 7.21
CA LEU A 362 -20.34 -4.96 8.45
C LEU A 362 -20.55 -3.46 8.28
N ILE A 363 -20.07 -2.87 7.17
CA ILE A 363 -20.33 -1.46 6.83
C ILE A 363 -21.85 -1.24 6.71
N LYS A 364 -22.59 -2.15 6.09
CA LYS A 364 -24.06 -2.08 5.98
C LYS A 364 -24.78 -2.25 7.32
N ALA A 365 -24.26 -3.05 8.24
CA ALA A 365 -24.87 -3.31 9.55
C ALA A 365 -24.59 -2.18 10.56
N PHE A 366 -23.40 -1.57 10.52
CA PHE A 366 -22.89 -0.66 11.54
C PHE A 366 -22.49 0.73 11.01
N GLY A 367 -22.72 1.03 9.74
CA GLY A 367 -22.52 2.34 9.12
C GLY A 367 -21.14 2.55 8.49
N SER A 368 -20.05 2.41 9.26
CA SER A 368 -18.70 2.73 8.77
C SER A 368 -17.58 1.93 9.45
N GLU A 369 -16.38 1.93 8.84
CA GLU A 369 -15.23 1.18 9.35
C GLU A 369 -14.79 1.66 10.73
N LEU A 370 -14.66 2.98 10.95
CA LEU A 370 -14.30 3.53 12.25
C LEU A 370 -15.39 3.30 13.31
N GLN A 371 -16.67 3.28 12.91
CA GLN A 371 -17.76 2.91 13.82
C GLN A 371 -17.64 1.46 14.27
N VAL A 372 -17.36 0.53 13.36
CA VAL A 372 -17.08 -0.89 13.69
C VAL A 372 -15.85 -1.02 14.61
N LEU A 373 -14.73 -0.40 14.24
CA LEU A 373 -13.46 -0.56 14.96
C LEU A 373 -13.45 0.10 16.35
N ARG A 374 -14.12 1.25 16.53
CA ARG A 374 -13.99 2.08 17.75
C ARG A 374 -15.22 2.10 18.66
N HIS A 375 -16.42 2.01 18.13
CA HIS A 375 -17.64 2.42 18.86
C HIS A 375 -18.74 1.37 18.93
N THR A 376 -18.82 0.44 17.97
CA THR A 376 -19.81 -0.64 17.98
C THR A 376 -19.58 -1.54 19.21
N PRO A 377 -20.60 -1.79 20.05
CA PRO A 377 -20.50 -2.68 21.21
C PRO A 377 -20.00 -4.09 20.82
N VAL A 378 -19.20 -4.70 21.69
CA VAL A 378 -18.63 -6.03 21.45
C VAL A 378 -19.73 -7.10 21.36
N GLU A 379 -20.84 -6.95 22.09
CA GLU A 379 -21.99 -7.86 22.01
C GLU A 379 -22.67 -7.82 20.65
N ASP A 380 -22.81 -6.65 20.02
CA ASP A 380 -23.39 -6.52 18.69
C ASP A 380 -22.47 -7.18 17.64
N LEU A 381 -21.15 -6.97 17.76
CA LEU A 381 -20.15 -7.62 16.91
C LEU A 381 -20.16 -9.16 17.08
N LYS A 382 -20.42 -9.68 18.29
CA LYS A 382 -20.53 -11.13 18.55
C LYS A 382 -21.67 -11.77 17.77
N THR A 383 -22.77 -11.04 17.52
CA THR A 383 -23.89 -11.57 16.72
C THR A 383 -23.54 -11.77 15.24
N GLU A 384 -22.61 -10.96 14.71
CA GLU A 384 -22.08 -11.09 13.34
C GLU A 384 -20.94 -12.12 13.25
N SER A 385 -20.02 -12.10 14.21
CA SER A 385 -18.92 -13.07 14.34
C SER A 385 -18.25 -12.97 15.72
N PRO A 386 -18.31 -14.02 16.56
CA PRO A 386 -17.61 -14.03 17.86
C PRO A 386 -16.09 -13.81 17.74
N ALA A 387 -15.48 -14.32 16.68
CA ALA A 387 -14.05 -14.10 16.40
C ALA A 387 -13.76 -12.63 16.04
N LEU A 388 -14.63 -11.99 15.24
CA LEU A 388 -14.46 -10.56 14.91
C LEU A 388 -14.56 -9.68 16.16
N ALA A 389 -15.52 -9.99 17.03
CA ALA A 389 -15.72 -9.26 18.27
C ALA A 389 -14.51 -9.37 19.21
N GLU A 390 -13.97 -10.57 19.39
CA GLU A 390 -12.75 -10.80 20.18
C GLU A 390 -11.53 -10.07 19.58
N GLY A 391 -11.35 -10.12 18.26
CA GLY A 391 -10.23 -9.44 17.60
C GLY A 391 -10.30 -7.91 17.74
N ILE A 392 -11.49 -7.33 17.57
CA ILE A 392 -11.71 -5.89 17.77
C ILE A 392 -11.55 -5.51 19.24
N ASP A 393 -12.02 -6.33 20.18
CA ASP A 393 -11.90 -6.06 21.62
C ASP A 393 -10.42 -6.12 22.10
N ARG A 394 -9.65 -7.13 21.69
CA ARG A 394 -8.20 -7.20 21.92
C ARG A 394 -7.48 -5.97 21.37
N MET A 395 -7.80 -5.56 20.14
CA MET A 395 -7.23 -4.37 19.52
C MET A 395 -7.57 -3.09 20.31
N ARG A 396 -8.83 -2.93 20.76
CA ARG A 396 -9.24 -1.80 21.63
C ARG A 396 -8.51 -1.80 22.96
N ARG A 397 -8.20 -2.97 23.52
CA ARG A 397 -7.36 -3.15 24.72
C ARG A 397 -5.84 -3.06 24.45
N GLN A 398 -5.42 -2.81 23.20
CA GLN A 398 -4.02 -2.80 22.74
C GLN A 398 -3.27 -4.14 22.90
N GLU A 399 -4.01 -5.24 23.11
CA GLU A 399 -3.52 -6.61 23.23
C GLU A 399 -3.29 -7.24 21.85
N VAL A 400 -2.29 -6.73 21.13
CA VAL A 400 -1.93 -7.17 19.77
C VAL A 400 -0.52 -7.73 19.72
N PHE A 401 -0.32 -8.79 18.92
CA PHE A 401 0.99 -9.32 18.61
C PHE A 401 1.73 -8.35 17.68
N ARG A 402 2.94 -7.94 18.06
CA ARG A 402 3.75 -6.98 17.30
C ARG A 402 5.04 -7.62 16.80
N LYS A 403 5.20 -7.74 15.48
CA LYS A 403 6.48 -8.06 14.84
C LYS A 403 6.97 -6.81 14.09
N SER A 404 8.02 -6.16 14.58
CA SER A 404 8.50 -4.91 13.99
C SER A 404 9.20 -5.10 12.65
N GLY A 405 9.00 -4.16 11.74
CA GLY A 405 9.69 -4.05 10.46
C GLY A 405 11.08 -3.42 10.57
N PHE A 406 11.97 -3.80 9.67
CA PHE A 406 13.38 -3.42 9.66
C PHE A 406 14.00 -3.61 8.27
N ASP A 407 15.02 -2.81 7.95
CA ASP A 407 15.86 -2.95 6.73
C ASP A 407 15.07 -3.26 5.43
N GLY A 408 13.95 -2.57 5.23
CA GLY A 408 13.11 -2.65 4.03
C GLY A 408 11.99 -3.70 4.09
N GLU A 409 11.96 -4.56 5.12
CA GLU A 409 10.90 -5.53 5.38
C GLU A 409 9.81 -4.92 6.26
N PHE A 410 8.55 -4.98 5.81
CA PHE A 410 7.40 -4.58 6.62
C PHE A 410 7.30 -5.46 7.88
N GLY A 411 6.88 -4.85 8.98
CA GLY A 411 6.43 -5.58 10.15
C GLY A 411 5.07 -6.22 9.93
N GLN A 412 4.52 -6.78 11.01
CA GLN A 412 3.19 -7.37 11.05
C GLN A 412 2.60 -7.13 12.44
N ILE A 413 1.43 -6.52 12.49
CA ILE A 413 0.56 -6.55 13.67
C ILE A 413 -0.51 -7.62 13.45
N SER A 414 -0.94 -8.26 14.53
CA SER A 414 -1.97 -9.30 14.47
C SER A 414 -2.76 -9.37 15.78
N VAL A 415 -4.05 -9.70 15.70
CA VAL A 415 -4.92 -9.91 16.88
C VAL A 415 -5.01 -11.38 17.29
N PHE A 416 -4.59 -12.30 16.41
CA PHE A 416 -4.64 -13.74 16.62
C PHE A 416 -3.29 -14.40 16.44
N SER A 417 -2.98 -15.33 17.34
CA SER A 417 -1.83 -16.22 17.19
C SER A 417 -1.95 -17.11 15.93
N PRO A 418 -0.83 -17.60 15.37
CA PRO A 418 -0.85 -18.57 14.29
C PRO A 418 -1.66 -19.83 14.60
N GLU A 419 -1.78 -20.19 15.88
CA GLU A 419 -2.54 -21.32 16.40
C GLU A 419 -4.05 -21.04 16.34
N GLU A 420 -4.51 -19.87 16.83
CA GLU A 420 -5.91 -19.44 16.74
C GLU A 420 -6.37 -19.32 15.29
N ARG A 421 -5.52 -18.79 14.39
CA ARG A 421 -5.83 -18.70 12.95
C ARG A 421 -6.01 -20.06 12.29
N LYS A 422 -5.23 -21.07 12.70
CA LYS A 422 -5.43 -22.47 12.26
C LYS A 422 -6.72 -23.07 12.83
N ALA A 423 -7.10 -22.71 14.06
CA ALA A 423 -8.37 -23.17 14.66
C ALA A 423 -9.59 -22.67 13.87
N PHE A 424 -9.61 -21.39 13.45
CA PHE A 424 -10.69 -20.82 12.63
C PHE A 424 -10.88 -21.57 11.30
N THR A 425 -9.79 -21.85 10.57
CA THR A 425 -9.87 -22.56 9.27
C THR A 425 -10.30 -24.03 9.41
N GLN A 426 -10.15 -24.62 10.60
CA GLN A 426 -10.63 -25.96 10.94
C GLN A 426 -12.06 -25.97 11.52
N GLY A 427 -12.74 -24.81 11.60
CA GLY A 427 -14.09 -24.68 12.13
C GLY A 427 -14.17 -24.87 13.66
N GLN A 428 -13.04 -24.75 14.37
CA GLN A 428 -13.01 -24.87 15.83
C GLN A 428 -13.37 -23.51 16.46
N SER A 429 -14.32 -23.54 17.39
CA SER A 429 -14.66 -22.37 18.21
C SER A 429 -13.57 -22.11 19.25
N LEU A 430 -13.29 -20.83 19.54
CA LEU A 430 -12.42 -20.43 20.65
C LEU A 430 -13.02 -20.74 22.02
N TRP A 431 -14.32 -21.05 22.10
CA TRP A 431 -14.98 -21.46 23.34
C TRP A 431 -14.93 -22.99 23.52
N PRO A 432 -14.46 -23.50 24.68
CA PRO A 432 -14.51 -24.92 24.99
C PRO A 432 -15.97 -25.36 25.18
N ALA A 433 -16.44 -26.26 24.34
CA ALA A 433 -17.72 -26.94 24.56
C ALA A 433 -17.60 -27.92 25.75
N PRO A 434 -18.64 -28.05 26.59
CA PRO A 434 -18.63 -28.99 27.72
C PRO A 434 -18.58 -30.43 27.21
N GLN A 435 -17.67 -31.26 27.75
CA GLN A 435 -17.45 -32.63 27.30
C GLN A 435 -18.45 -33.64 27.89
N PRO A 436 -18.90 -34.60 27.07
CA PRO A 436 -19.20 -35.96 27.51
C PRO A 436 -18.30 -37.01 26.83
N SER A 437 -18.12 -38.15 27.51
CA SER A 437 -17.16 -39.23 27.24
C SER A 437 -17.57 -40.26 26.14
N PRO A 438 -16.63 -41.09 25.63
CA PRO A 438 -16.75 -41.90 24.39
C PRO A 438 -17.11 -43.40 24.64
N PRO A 439 -17.08 -44.33 23.63
CA PRO A 439 -17.51 -44.29 22.22
C PRO A 439 -18.34 -45.53 21.77
N ILE A 440 -19.01 -45.50 20.60
CA ILE A 440 -19.26 -46.68 19.73
C ILE A 440 -19.12 -46.27 18.24
N ALA A 441 -18.62 -47.17 17.39
CA ALA A 441 -18.29 -46.98 15.97
C ALA A 441 -19.05 -48.01 15.07
N PRO A 442 -18.74 -48.19 13.76
CA PRO A 442 -18.63 -47.22 12.63
C PRO A 442 -19.50 -47.64 11.40
N CYS A 443 -19.58 -46.83 10.34
CA CYS A 443 -19.71 -47.33 8.96
C CYS A 443 -19.23 -46.34 7.87
N ARG A 444 -18.90 -46.86 6.68
CA ARG A 444 -18.51 -46.13 5.44
C ARG A 444 -19.77 -45.81 4.60
N THR A 445 -19.80 -45.15 3.42
CA THR A 445 -18.84 -45.08 2.28
C THR A 445 -19.21 -43.95 1.27
N GLU A 446 -18.25 -43.59 0.40
CA GLU A 446 -18.40 -43.14 -1.02
C GLU A 446 -18.91 -41.74 -1.46
N THR A 447 -17.94 -40.94 -1.94
CA THR A 447 -17.87 -40.16 -3.21
C THR A 447 -19.09 -39.93 -4.12
N LYS A 448 -19.22 -38.69 -4.64
CA LYS A 448 -19.27 -38.36 -6.11
C LYS A 448 -19.08 -36.87 -6.42
N GLN A 449 -18.84 -36.54 -7.71
CA GLN A 449 -18.38 -35.24 -8.23
C GLN A 449 -19.39 -34.52 -9.15
N GLY A 450 -19.37 -33.17 -9.16
CA GLY A 450 -19.74 -32.28 -10.29
C GLY A 450 -21.25 -32.10 -10.60
N PRO A 451 -21.63 -31.18 -11.53
CA PRO A 451 -20.79 -30.28 -12.35
C PRO A 451 -21.26 -28.79 -12.40
N GLU A 452 -20.62 -28.00 -13.27
CA GLU A 452 -20.87 -26.57 -13.55
C GLU A 452 -21.99 -26.30 -14.60
N LYS A 453 -22.49 -25.05 -14.66
CA LYS A 453 -22.75 -24.18 -15.84
C LYS A 453 -23.41 -22.86 -15.36
N ALA A 454 -22.95 -21.64 -15.66
CA ALA A 454 -22.64 -20.95 -16.93
C ALA A 454 -23.87 -20.25 -17.58
N GLY A 455 -23.73 -18.96 -17.88
CA GLY A 455 -24.70 -18.10 -18.57
C GLY A 455 -24.04 -16.76 -19.01
N GLU A 456 -24.34 -16.28 -20.21
CA GLU A 456 -23.47 -15.38 -21.00
C GLU A 456 -23.87 -13.89 -21.10
N LYS A 457 -22.99 -13.10 -21.75
CA LYS A 457 -23.14 -11.68 -22.15
C LYS A 457 -23.99 -11.52 -23.42
N PRO A 458 -24.29 -10.27 -23.84
CA PRO A 458 -23.68 -9.74 -25.09
C PRO A 458 -23.38 -8.21 -25.02
N THR A 459 -22.90 -7.46 -26.04
CA THR A 459 -21.77 -7.58 -27.02
C THR A 459 -21.46 -6.17 -27.58
N GLY A 460 -20.23 -5.88 -28.07
CA GLY A 460 -19.96 -4.65 -28.86
C GLY A 460 -18.55 -4.61 -29.51
N PRO A 461 -18.39 -4.54 -30.84
CA PRO A 461 -17.07 -4.61 -31.50
C PRO A 461 -16.53 -3.27 -32.02
N GLU A 462 -15.49 -2.73 -31.40
CA GLU A 462 -14.71 -1.62 -31.96
C GLU A 462 -13.79 -2.06 -33.12
N LYS A 463 -13.85 -1.35 -34.25
CA LYS A 463 -13.01 -1.58 -35.45
C LYS A 463 -11.50 -1.57 -35.18
N LEU A 464 -10.75 -2.28 -36.04
CA LEU A 464 -9.29 -2.20 -36.15
C LEU A 464 -8.92 -1.12 -37.19
N ASN A 465 -7.71 -0.55 -37.08
CA ASN A 465 -7.17 0.34 -38.12
C ASN A 465 -6.43 -0.46 -39.23
N THR A 466 -5.98 0.24 -40.27
CA THR A 466 -5.36 -0.36 -41.47
C THR A 466 -4.12 -1.19 -41.15
N GLU A 467 -3.22 -0.68 -40.32
CA GLU A 467 -1.95 -1.32 -39.95
C GLU A 467 -2.20 -2.54 -39.04
N GLN A 468 -3.15 -2.43 -38.11
CA GLN A 468 -3.58 -3.56 -37.30
C GLN A 468 -4.25 -4.65 -38.17
N MET A 469 -5.06 -4.27 -39.17
CA MET A 469 -5.64 -5.21 -40.12
C MET A 469 -4.57 -5.94 -40.93
N GLN A 470 -3.54 -5.23 -41.43
CA GLN A 470 -2.40 -5.86 -42.13
C GLN A 470 -1.68 -6.89 -41.24
N ALA A 471 -1.41 -6.55 -39.97
CA ALA A 471 -0.80 -7.48 -39.02
C ALA A 471 -1.71 -8.68 -38.66
N VAL A 472 -3.03 -8.48 -38.68
CA VAL A 472 -4.02 -9.56 -38.47
C VAL A 472 -4.10 -10.49 -39.68
N GLN A 473 -4.12 -9.94 -40.89
CA GLN A 473 -4.35 -10.66 -42.16
C GLN A 473 -3.08 -11.28 -42.78
N SER A 474 -1.90 -10.96 -42.25
CA SER A 474 -0.65 -11.59 -42.69
C SER A 474 -0.68 -13.11 -42.45
N GLY A 475 -0.13 -13.91 -43.37
CA GLY A 475 -0.20 -15.38 -43.34
C GLY A 475 0.49 -16.04 -42.15
N PRO A 476 0.52 -17.38 -42.08
CA PRO A 476 1.01 -18.14 -40.90
C PRO A 476 2.53 -18.02 -40.65
N HIS A 477 3.27 -17.33 -41.51
CA HIS A 477 4.69 -17.07 -41.34
C HIS A 477 4.98 -16.06 -40.19
N PRO A 478 6.20 -16.07 -39.61
CA PRO A 478 6.58 -15.12 -38.56
C PRO A 478 6.43 -13.66 -39.01
N ILE A 479 5.93 -12.80 -38.12
CA ILE A 479 5.85 -11.35 -38.33
C ILE A 479 6.37 -10.59 -37.11
N LEU A 480 7.05 -9.47 -37.34
CA LEU A 480 7.46 -8.53 -36.30
C LEU A 480 6.52 -7.32 -36.32
N VAL A 481 5.78 -7.10 -35.23
CA VAL A 481 4.87 -5.95 -35.09
C VAL A 481 5.52 -4.89 -34.21
N LEU A 482 6.04 -3.83 -34.84
CA LEU A 482 6.60 -2.66 -34.13
C LEU A 482 5.45 -1.74 -33.70
N ALA A 483 5.26 -1.58 -32.38
CA ALA A 483 4.10 -0.89 -31.84
C ALA A 483 4.39 -0.25 -30.47
N GLY A 484 4.15 1.06 -30.36
CA GLY A 484 4.33 1.85 -29.13
C GLY A 484 3.39 1.44 -27.98
N PRO A 485 3.59 1.94 -26.76
CA PRO A 485 2.63 1.77 -25.67
C PRO A 485 1.23 2.27 -26.07
N GLY A 486 0.17 1.63 -25.58
CA GLY A 486 -1.22 2.04 -25.84
C GLY A 486 -1.81 1.72 -27.23
N THR A 487 -1.00 1.43 -28.26
CA THR A 487 -1.48 1.27 -29.67
C THR A 487 -2.29 0.00 -29.98
N GLY A 488 -2.85 -0.66 -28.96
CA GLY A 488 -3.74 -1.81 -29.17
C GLY A 488 -3.05 -3.14 -29.50
N LYS A 489 -1.75 -3.33 -29.20
CA LYS A 489 -1.01 -4.60 -29.44
C LYS A 489 -1.81 -5.87 -29.10
N THR A 490 -2.46 -5.90 -27.93
CA THR A 490 -3.28 -7.03 -27.48
C THR A 490 -4.54 -7.23 -28.35
N LYS A 491 -5.15 -6.14 -28.84
CA LYS A 491 -6.30 -6.16 -29.76
C LYS A 491 -5.89 -6.78 -31.11
N THR A 492 -4.72 -6.40 -31.63
CA THR A 492 -4.13 -6.96 -32.86
C THR A 492 -3.79 -8.44 -32.71
N LEU A 493 -3.16 -8.83 -31.60
CA LEU A 493 -2.78 -10.22 -31.32
C LEU A 493 -4.02 -11.13 -31.29
N ILE A 494 -5.07 -10.73 -30.57
CA ILE A 494 -6.34 -11.48 -30.50
C ILE A 494 -7.02 -11.53 -31.88
N GLY A 495 -7.00 -10.42 -32.63
CA GLY A 495 -7.50 -10.38 -34.00
C GLY A 495 -6.78 -11.36 -34.92
N ARG A 496 -5.45 -11.49 -34.79
CA ARG A 496 -4.62 -12.42 -35.58
C ARG A 496 -4.92 -13.87 -35.24
N VAL A 497 -5.06 -14.19 -33.95
CA VAL A 497 -5.49 -15.52 -33.47
C VAL A 497 -6.86 -15.87 -34.08
N HIS A 498 -7.82 -14.94 -34.04
CA HIS A 498 -9.14 -15.13 -34.65
C HIS A 498 -9.08 -15.33 -36.18
N HIS A 499 -8.21 -14.59 -36.86
CA HIS A 499 -8.04 -14.73 -38.31
C HIS A 499 -7.46 -16.10 -38.71
N LEU A 500 -6.47 -16.59 -37.98
CA LEU A 500 -5.85 -17.90 -38.22
C LEU A 500 -6.84 -19.06 -37.98
N ILE A 501 -7.63 -19.00 -36.90
CA ILE A 501 -8.70 -19.99 -36.65
C ILE A 501 -9.75 -19.93 -37.77
N GLY A 502 -10.11 -18.73 -38.23
CA GLY A 502 -10.99 -18.53 -39.38
C GLY A 502 -10.43 -19.03 -40.72
N GLN A 503 -9.12 -19.30 -40.81
CA GLN A 503 -8.48 -19.96 -41.95
C GLN A 503 -8.39 -21.48 -41.79
N GLY A 504 -8.92 -22.06 -40.70
CA GLY A 504 -8.97 -23.49 -40.45
C GLY A 504 -7.82 -24.05 -39.60
N LEU A 505 -7.04 -23.22 -38.91
CA LEU A 505 -6.12 -23.70 -37.87
C LEU A 505 -6.89 -24.13 -36.62
N ASP A 506 -6.55 -25.29 -36.07
CA ASP A 506 -7.10 -25.76 -34.78
C ASP A 506 -6.61 -24.84 -33.65
N PRO A 507 -7.51 -24.31 -32.78
CA PRO A 507 -7.10 -23.55 -31.60
C PRO A 507 -6.11 -24.27 -30.68
N ALA A 508 -6.09 -25.61 -30.65
CA ALA A 508 -5.12 -26.40 -29.91
C ALA A 508 -3.66 -26.21 -30.40
N ASP A 509 -3.48 -25.91 -31.69
CA ASP A 509 -2.17 -25.62 -32.30
C ASP A 509 -1.69 -24.18 -32.04
N ILE A 510 -2.53 -23.33 -31.43
CA ILE A 510 -2.24 -21.91 -31.18
C ILE A 510 -1.87 -21.69 -29.71
N LEU A 511 -0.60 -21.32 -29.50
CA LEU A 511 -0.06 -20.92 -28.21
C LEU A 511 0.25 -19.41 -28.17
N VAL A 512 -0.40 -18.70 -27.26
CA VAL A 512 -0.17 -17.27 -26.98
C VAL A 512 0.70 -17.13 -25.73
N VAL A 513 1.83 -16.45 -25.85
CA VAL A 513 2.82 -16.33 -24.77
C VAL A 513 2.97 -14.87 -24.34
N THR A 514 3.12 -14.64 -23.03
CA THR A 514 3.43 -13.32 -22.46
C THR A 514 4.32 -13.42 -21.22
N PHE A 515 4.86 -12.29 -20.77
CA PHE A 515 5.85 -12.22 -19.69
C PHE A 515 5.25 -12.36 -18.28
N THR A 516 3.97 -12.03 -18.06
CA THR A 516 3.36 -12.00 -16.72
C THR A 516 2.10 -12.86 -16.60
N ARG A 517 1.89 -13.45 -15.42
CA ARG A 517 0.68 -14.24 -15.09
C ARG A 517 -0.60 -13.39 -15.17
N ALA A 518 -0.50 -12.09 -14.89
CA ALA A 518 -1.62 -11.16 -14.99
C ALA A 518 -2.03 -10.94 -16.45
N ALA A 519 -1.08 -10.63 -17.33
CA ALA A 519 -1.35 -10.48 -18.77
C ALA A 519 -1.81 -11.81 -19.41
N ALA A 520 -1.30 -12.95 -18.96
CA ALA A 520 -1.76 -14.27 -19.43
C ALA A 520 -3.22 -14.52 -19.07
N ARG A 521 -3.65 -14.18 -17.85
CA ARG A 521 -5.06 -14.25 -17.43
C ARG A 521 -5.94 -13.31 -18.25
N GLU A 522 -5.54 -12.05 -18.41
CA GLU A 522 -6.25 -11.06 -19.23
C GLU A 522 -6.41 -11.53 -20.69
N LEU A 523 -5.38 -12.15 -21.26
CA LEU A 523 -5.44 -12.77 -22.58
C LEU A 523 -6.46 -13.91 -22.63
N ARG A 524 -6.44 -14.86 -21.67
CA ARG A 524 -7.44 -15.94 -21.60
C ARG A 524 -8.87 -15.41 -21.53
N GLU A 525 -9.13 -14.45 -20.65
CA GLU A 525 -10.46 -13.83 -20.47
C GLU A 525 -10.94 -13.13 -21.76
N ARG A 526 -10.02 -12.49 -22.51
CA ARG A 526 -10.34 -11.84 -23.78
C ARG A 526 -10.47 -12.79 -24.97
N LEU A 527 -9.79 -13.94 -24.95
CA LEU A 527 -10.01 -15.02 -25.91
C LEU A 527 -11.37 -15.67 -25.63
N GLN A 528 -11.65 -16.05 -24.38
CA GLN A 528 -12.95 -16.57 -23.92
C GLN A 528 -14.12 -15.65 -24.28
N GLY A 529 -13.96 -14.33 -24.15
CA GLY A 529 -14.99 -13.36 -24.53
C GLY A 529 -15.16 -13.14 -26.04
N ARG A 530 -14.50 -13.91 -26.91
CA ARG A 530 -14.45 -13.69 -28.36
C ARG A 530 -14.52 -14.96 -29.23
N PHE A 531 -14.47 -16.14 -28.62
CA PHE A 531 -14.60 -17.45 -29.28
C PHE A 531 -15.69 -18.26 -28.59
N SER A 532 -16.53 -18.95 -29.36
CA SER A 532 -17.58 -19.82 -28.84
C SER A 532 -16.98 -21.09 -28.23
N ALA A 533 -17.64 -21.66 -27.21
CA ALA A 533 -17.17 -22.87 -26.53
C ALA A 533 -16.91 -24.06 -27.47
N ASP A 534 -17.73 -24.18 -28.54
CA ASP A 534 -17.66 -25.28 -29.51
C ASP A 534 -16.45 -25.22 -30.45
N GLN A 535 -15.75 -24.07 -30.53
CA GLN A 535 -14.57 -23.92 -31.40
C GLN A 535 -13.27 -24.39 -30.74
N GLY A 536 -13.25 -24.52 -29.41
CA GLY A 536 -12.01 -24.67 -28.65
C GLY A 536 -11.31 -23.31 -28.40
N LEU A 537 -10.49 -23.26 -27.35
CA LEU A 537 -9.83 -22.02 -26.91
C LEU A 537 -8.31 -22.13 -27.02
N PRO A 538 -7.63 -21.17 -27.70
CA PRO A 538 -6.18 -21.11 -27.75
C PRO A 538 -5.57 -21.01 -26.37
N ARG A 539 -4.47 -21.73 -26.14
CA ARG A 539 -3.77 -21.67 -24.86
C ARG A 539 -3.05 -20.32 -24.74
N ALA A 540 -3.30 -19.58 -23.66
CA ALA A 540 -2.52 -18.39 -23.30
C ALA A 540 -1.81 -18.57 -21.95
N ASP A 541 -0.48 -18.40 -21.90
CA ASP A 541 0.30 -18.54 -20.66
C ASP A 541 1.66 -17.81 -20.67
N THR A 542 2.46 -18.02 -19.62
CA THR A 542 3.89 -17.65 -19.60
C THR A 542 4.78 -18.86 -19.91
N LEU A 543 5.98 -18.63 -20.46
CA LEU A 543 6.96 -19.70 -20.73
C LEU A 543 7.28 -20.54 -19.49
N HIS A 544 7.43 -19.90 -18.34
CA HIS A 544 7.72 -20.59 -17.08
C HIS A 544 6.57 -21.47 -16.59
N ALA A 545 5.31 -21.08 -16.81
CA ALA A 545 4.15 -21.90 -16.45
C ALA A 545 4.04 -23.15 -17.36
N LEU A 546 4.34 -22.98 -18.65
CA LEU A 546 4.41 -24.08 -19.62
C LEU A 546 5.53 -25.07 -19.25
N ALA A 547 6.73 -24.57 -18.95
CA ALA A 547 7.87 -25.37 -18.51
C ALA A 547 7.57 -26.15 -17.22
N PHE A 548 6.94 -25.51 -16.22
CA PHE A 548 6.57 -26.13 -14.96
C PHE A 548 5.54 -27.26 -15.14
N GLU A 549 4.56 -27.09 -16.03
CA GLU A 549 3.61 -28.16 -16.37
C GLU A 549 4.32 -29.37 -17.03
N GLN A 550 5.23 -29.10 -17.97
CA GLN A 550 6.01 -30.14 -18.64
C GLN A 550 6.95 -30.89 -17.68
N TRP A 551 7.52 -30.18 -16.68
CA TRP A 551 8.25 -30.80 -15.58
C TRP A 551 7.34 -31.78 -14.81
N ARG A 552 6.18 -31.31 -14.34
CA ARG A 552 5.24 -32.14 -13.56
C ARG A 552 4.80 -33.37 -14.35
N ARG A 553 4.54 -33.24 -15.66
CA ARG A 553 4.21 -34.37 -16.54
C ARG A 553 5.33 -35.40 -16.67
N ARG A 554 6.61 -34.96 -16.67
CA ARG A 554 7.77 -35.86 -16.78
C ARG A 554 8.12 -36.54 -15.46
N HIS A 555 8.15 -35.77 -14.38
CA HIS A 555 8.71 -36.19 -13.09
C HIS A 555 7.63 -36.73 -12.13
N GLY A 556 6.34 -36.62 -12.46
CA GLY A 556 5.22 -37.08 -11.63
C GLY A 556 4.90 -36.15 -10.45
N HIS A 557 5.87 -35.35 -10.00
CA HIS A 557 5.75 -34.34 -8.96
C HIS A 557 6.17 -32.95 -9.46
N PRO A 558 5.71 -31.85 -8.81
CA PRO A 558 6.25 -30.53 -9.07
C PRO A 558 7.71 -30.42 -8.56
N PRO A 559 8.54 -29.54 -9.17
CA PRO A 559 9.84 -29.16 -8.61
C PRO A 559 9.68 -28.19 -7.43
N VAL A 560 10.67 -28.13 -6.54
CA VAL A 560 10.76 -27.05 -5.54
C VAL A 560 11.36 -25.82 -6.23
N LEU A 561 10.48 -24.89 -6.62
CA LEU A 561 10.88 -23.65 -7.29
C LEU A 561 11.56 -22.69 -6.32
N MET A 562 12.79 -22.29 -6.65
CA MET A 562 13.56 -21.27 -5.95
C MET A 562 13.33 -19.87 -6.55
N SER A 563 13.40 -18.83 -5.72
CA SER A 563 13.56 -17.47 -6.23
C SER A 563 14.99 -17.26 -6.74
N GLU A 564 15.21 -16.19 -7.52
CA GLU A 564 16.56 -15.80 -7.97
C GLU A 564 17.51 -15.52 -6.78
N GLN A 565 16.96 -14.98 -5.68
CA GLN A 565 17.71 -14.73 -4.45
C GLN A 565 18.14 -16.04 -3.78
N ASP A 566 17.23 -17.01 -3.67
CA ASP A 566 17.54 -18.33 -3.09
C ASP A 566 18.55 -19.07 -3.98
N ALA A 567 18.38 -19.00 -5.31
CA ALA A 567 19.31 -19.60 -6.26
C ALA A 567 20.73 -19.01 -6.13
N ARG A 568 20.87 -17.69 -5.91
CA ARG A 568 22.15 -17.03 -5.64
C ARG A 568 22.75 -17.45 -4.28
N GLN A 569 21.92 -17.66 -3.26
CA GLN A 569 22.37 -18.16 -1.95
C GLN A 569 22.83 -19.62 -2.03
N ILE A 570 22.08 -20.48 -2.72
CA ILE A 570 22.43 -21.89 -2.93
C ILE A 570 23.68 -22.01 -3.82
N PHE A 571 23.87 -21.10 -4.79
CA PHE A 571 25.13 -21.02 -5.55
C PHE A 571 26.33 -20.67 -4.66
N ALA A 572 26.18 -19.75 -3.69
CA ALA A 572 27.22 -19.46 -2.72
C ALA A 572 27.51 -20.63 -1.77
N LEU A 573 26.47 -21.31 -1.29
CA LEU A 573 26.61 -22.51 -0.43
C LEU A 573 27.25 -23.69 -1.16
N ALA A 574 27.04 -23.81 -2.48
CA ALA A 574 27.63 -24.85 -3.31
C ALA A 574 29.09 -24.58 -3.71
N ASN A 575 29.59 -23.34 -3.57
CA ASN A 575 30.94 -22.93 -3.96
C ASN A 575 31.66 -22.20 -2.80
N PRO A 576 31.82 -22.84 -1.62
CA PRO A 576 32.33 -22.22 -0.41
C PRO A 576 33.80 -21.77 -0.50
N GLU A 577 34.55 -22.28 -1.48
CA GLU A 577 35.95 -21.91 -1.76
C GLU A 577 36.12 -20.54 -2.42
N LEU A 578 35.05 -19.95 -2.98
CA LEU A 578 35.10 -18.65 -3.63
C LEU A 578 34.87 -17.49 -2.65
N SER A 579 35.66 -16.43 -2.76
CA SER A 579 35.41 -15.21 -1.96
C SER A 579 34.11 -14.53 -2.37
N ALA A 580 33.54 -13.68 -1.49
CA ALA A 580 32.29 -12.96 -1.78
C ALA A 580 32.35 -12.11 -3.07
N ARG A 581 33.52 -11.60 -3.47
CA ARG A 581 33.71 -10.86 -4.72
C ARG A 581 33.71 -11.78 -5.94
N GLU A 582 34.33 -12.95 -5.82
CA GLU A 582 34.36 -13.97 -6.87
C GLU A 582 32.98 -14.61 -7.04
N LEU A 583 32.29 -14.95 -5.94
CA LEU A 583 30.90 -15.44 -5.95
C LEU A 583 29.95 -14.50 -6.70
N ASN A 584 29.99 -13.20 -6.41
CA ASN A 584 29.16 -12.23 -7.11
C ASN A 584 29.51 -12.17 -8.61
N THR A 585 30.81 -12.12 -8.94
CA THR A 585 31.28 -12.07 -10.33
C THR A 585 30.93 -13.34 -11.10
N ALA A 586 31.08 -14.51 -10.46
CA ALA A 586 30.78 -15.82 -11.03
C ALA A 586 29.27 -16.00 -11.21
N TRP A 587 28.44 -15.61 -10.23
CA TRP A 587 26.98 -15.65 -10.34
C TRP A 587 26.46 -14.74 -11.45
N ASP A 588 26.86 -13.47 -11.46
CA ASP A 588 26.37 -12.50 -12.44
C ASP A 588 26.80 -12.88 -13.87
N ARG A 589 27.99 -13.47 -14.05
CA ARG A 589 28.40 -14.10 -15.32
C ARG A 589 27.59 -15.36 -15.62
N LEU A 590 27.44 -16.27 -14.65
CA LEU A 590 26.79 -17.57 -14.82
C LEU A 590 25.30 -17.44 -15.18
N ALA A 591 24.56 -16.57 -14.49
CA ALA A 591 23.16 -16.27 -14.80
C ALA A 591 23.00 -15.84 -16.26
N ARG A 592 23.84 -14.90 -16.72
CA ARG A 592 23.83 -14.40 -18.09
C ARG A 592 24.22 -15.46 -19.13
N VAL A 593 25.27 -16.26 -18.89
CA VAL A 593 25.71 -17.26 -19.89
C VAL A 593 24.80 -18.48 -19.95
N ARG A 594 24.11 -18.83 -18.85
CA ARG A 594 23.09 -19.89 -18.86
C ARG A 594 21.98 -19.56 -19.85
N GLU A 595 21.49 -18.33 -19.90
CA GLU A 595 20.48 -17.89 -20.88
C GLU A 595 20.95 -17.99 -22.35
N SER A 596 22.26 -17.88 -22.60
CA SER A 596 22.85 -18.02 -23.94
C SER A 596 23.29 -19.43 -24.32
N GLY A 597 23.14 -20.43 -23.44
CA GLY A 597 23.47 -21.83 -23.69
C GLY A 597 24.95 -22.21 -23.78
N HIS A 598 25.88 -21.25 -23.88
CA HIS A 598 27.32 -21.49 -23.91
C HIS A 598 27.99 -21.13 -22.58
N ILE A 599 28.35 -22.14 -21.79
CA ILE A 599 29.01 -21.96 -20.49
C ILE A 599 30.55 -21.98 -20.69
N PRO A 600 31.28 -20.91 -20.32
CA PRO A 600 32.74 -20.89 -20.38
C PRO A 600 33.38 -21.94 -19.46
N PRO A 601 34.51 -22.58 -19.86
CA PRO A 601 35.16 -23.62 -19.07
C PRO A 601 35.47 -23.21 -17.62
N GLU A 602 35.81 -21.94 -17.37
CA GLU A 602 36.12 -21.45 -16.02
C GLU A 602 34.91 -21.40 -15.06
N LEU A 603 33.67 -21.37 -15.60
CA LEU A 603 32.44 -21.43 -14.79
C LEU A 603 31.88 -22.84 -14.65
N GLN A 604 32.43 -23.82 -15.38
CA GLN A 604 31.95 -25.19 -15.39
C GLN A 604 32.02 -25.88 -14.01
N PRO A 605 33.10 -25.75 -13.20
CA PRO A 605 33.13 -26.32 -11.85
C PRO A 605 32.05 -25.71 -10.95
N CYS A 606 31.87 -24.39 -11.04
CA CYS A 606 30.91 -23.66 -10.22
C CYS A 606 29.46 -24.07 -10.49
N LEU A 607 29.15 -24.27 -11.78
CA LEU A 607 27.85 -24.76 -12.22
C LEU A 607 27.64 -26.24 -11.85
N GLN A 608 28.67 -27.08 -11.90
CA GLN A 608 28.59 -28.49 -11.50
C GLN A 608 28.26 -28.61 -10.01
N ALA A 609 28.98 -27.90 -9.14
CA ALA A 609 28.71 -27.91 -7.70
C ALA A 609 27.30 -27.38 -7.38
N PHE A 610 26.90 -26.26 -7.99
CA PHE A 610 25.54 -25.72 -7.85
C PHE A 610 24.44 -26.68 -8.35
N SER A 611 24.68 -27.38 -9.46
CA SER A 611 23.73 -28.36 -10.00
C SER A 611 23.62 -29.62 -9.13
N ALA A 612 24.74 -30.10 -8.59
CA ALA A 612 24.76 -31.22 -7.65
C ALA A 612 24.00 -30.87 -6.35
N TYR A 613 24.22 -29.66 -5.81
CA TYR A 613 23.48 -29.17 -4.65
C TYR A 613 21.97 -29.11 -4.93
N LYS A 614 21.57 -28.52 -6.07
CA LYS A 614 20.15 -28.45 -6.47
C LYS A 614 19.51 -29.84 -6.59
N ALA A 615 20.22 -30.80 -7.19
CA ALA A 615 19.74 -32.17 -7.37
C ALA A 615 19.53 -32.90 -6.02
N ALA A 616 20.44 -32.72 -5.05
CA ALA A 616 20.34 -33.36 -3.73
C ALA A 616 19.07 -32.97 -2.94
N TYR A 617 18.51 -31.78 -3.20
CA TYR A 617 17.35 -31.24 -2.49
C TYR A 617 16.11 -31.02 -3.38
N ASN A 618 16.10 -31.57 -4.61
CA ASN A 618 15.00 -31.41 -5.59
C ASN A 618 14.65 -29.92 -5.88
N LEU A 619 15.66 -29.06 -5.87
CA LEU A 619 15.54 -27.61 -6.10
C LEU A 619 15.65 -27.30 -7.59
N THR A 620 14.96 -26.25 -8.05
CA THR A 620 14.92 -25.84 -9.46
C THR A 620 14.74 -24.33 -9.55
N ASP A 621 15.59 -23.65 -10.32
CA ASP A 621 15.42 -22.21 -10.62
C ASP A 621 14.63 -21.99 -11.94
N TYR A 622 14.24 -20.75 -12.22
CA TYR A 622 13.47 -20.42 -13.42
C TYR A 622 14.19 -20.76 -14.73
N THR A 623 15.53 -20.65 -14.76
CA THR A 623 16.35 -21.00 -15.92
C THR A 623 16.41 -22.52 -16.12
N ASP A 624 16.51 -23.31 -15.03
CA ASP A 624 16.45 -24.78 -15.08
C ASP A 624 15.14 -25.28 -15.67
N LEU A 625 14.00 -24.67 -15.32
CA LEU A 625 12.69 -25.01 -15.91
C LEU A 625 12.72 -24.88 -17.44
N LEU A 626 13.22 -23.75 -17.94
CA LEU A 626 13.31 -23.50 -19.39
C LEU A 626 14.32 -24.46 -20.04
N HIS A 627 15.46 -24.73 -19.41
CA HIS A 627 16.47 -25.67 -19.94
C HIS A 627 15.97 -27.11 -19.99
N ASN A 628 15.31 -27.60 -18.94
CA ASN A 628 14.69 -28.95 -18.90
C ASN A 628 13.64 -29.11 -20.00
N TRP A 629 12.90 -28.05 -20.31
CA TRP A 629 11.94 -28.05 -21.40
C TRP A 629 12.63 -27.98 -22.78
N LEU A 630 13.64 -27.12 -22.94
CA LEU A 630 14.39 -26.95 -24.19
C LEU A 630 15.16 -28.21 -24.60
N GLN A 631 15.75 -28.94 -23.66
CA GLN A 631 16.43 -30.23 -23.86
C GLN A 631 15.52 -31.37 -24.38
N LYS A 632 14.24 -31.09 -24.63
CA LYS A 632 13.29 -32.01 -25.28
C LYS A 632 12.77 -31.54 -26.63
N LEU A 633 13.08 -30.30 -27.01
CA LEU A 633 12.63 -29.69 -28.27
C LEU A 633 13.68 -29.83 -29.38
N GLY A 634 14.94 -30.07 -29.00
CA GLY A 634 15.97 -30.69 -29.84
C GLY A 634 16.25 -32.11 -29.37
#